data_AF-A0A0N0TQI2-F1
#
_entry.id   AF-A0A0N0TQI2-F1
#
_cell.length_a   1.000
_cell.length_b   1.000
_cell.length_c   1.000
_cell.angle_alpha   90.00
_cell.angle_beta   90.00
_cell.angle_gamma   90.00
#
_symmetry.space_group_name_H-M   'P 1'
#
loop_
_entity.id
_entity.type
_entity.pdbx_description
1 polymer ?
#
loop_
_entity_poly.entity_id
_entity_poly.type
_entity_poly.pdbx_seq_one_letter_code
_entity_poly.pdbx_strand_id
1 'polypeptide(L)'
;MTTTPSVTPGVQLVSDLVTRIPEFREAYETHVLHQGGVLPHVFFWNVVQGTVRSFLGEDPAAPDWRRTLAFLEEESRRGVLGVDEVIVTSFLGDLPSPHEPGHAIVHRLGPVMAGKFARMRPLG
;
A
#
# COMPACT_ATOMS: atom_id res chain seq x y z
N MET A 1 33.38 -1.41 14.43
CA MET A 1 32.25 -0.54 14.03
C MET A 1 31.21 -1.44 13.39
N THR A 2 30.15 -1.77 14.12
CA THR A 2 29.01 -2.53 13.59
C THR A 2 28.12 -1.56 12.83
N THR A 3 28.15 -1.61 11.51
CA THR A 3 27.16 -0.93 10.67
C THR A 3 25.83 -1.63 10.89
N THR A 4 24.90 -0.97 11.58
CA THR A 4 23.48 -1.36 11.55
C THR A 4 23.07 -1.38 10.08
N PRO A 5 22.53 -2.51 9.55
CA PRO A 5 22.03 -2.50 8.18
C PRO A 5 20.96 -1.40 8.08
N SER A 6 21.20 -0.44 7.19
CA SER A 6 20.23 0.61 6.91
C SER A 6 19.00 -0.07 6.31
N VAL A 7 17.91 -0.11 7.08
CA VAL A 7 16.61 -0.59 6.59
C VAL A 7 16.18 0.35 5.46
N THR A 8 15.89 -0.21 4.28
CA THR A 8 15.46 0.62 3.15
C THR A 8 14.11 1.27 3.47
N PRO A 9 13.83 2.49 2.97
CA PRO A 9 12.58 3.20 3.27
C PRO A 9 11.31 2.38 3.00
N GLY A 10 11.31 1.54 1.94
CA GLY A 10 10.19 0.66 1.63
C GLY A 10 9.98 -0.47 2.66
N VAL A 11 11.05 -1.01 3.25
CA VAL A 11 10.91 -2.02 4.32
C VAL A 11 10.35 -1.37 5.59
N GLN A 12 10.79 -0.15 5.90
CA GLN A 12 10.23 0.61 7.02
C GLN A 12 8.73 0.91 6.81
N LEU A 13 8.34 1.32 5.59
CA LEU A 13 6.94 1.53 5.22
C LEU A 13 6.05 0.31 5.51
N VAL A 14 6.51 -0.90 5.16
CA VAL A 14 5.78 -2.14 5.43
C VAL A 14 5.67 -2.39 6.94
N SER A 15 6.76 -2.21 7.69
CA SER A 15 6.76 -2.37 9.14
C SER A 15 5.80 -1.40 9.83
N ASP A 16 5.80 -0.13 9.41
CA ASP A 16 4.92 0.91 9.94
C ASP A 16 3.45 0.64 9.60
N LEU A 17 3.17 0.14 8.38
CA LEU A 17 1.83 -0.25 7.94
C LEU A 17 1.26 -1.36 8.83
N VAL A 18 2.00 -2.46 9.01
CA VAL A 18 1.55 -3.61 9.82
C VAL A 18 1.43 -3.23 11.30
N THR A 19 2.23 -2.27 11.77
CA THR A 19 2.12 -1.74 13.13
C THR A 19 0.84 -0.93 13.32
N ARG A 20 0.47 -0.09 12.34
CA ARG A 20 -0.72 0.78 12.42
C ARG A 20 -2.03 0.10 12.01
N ILE A 21 -1.94 -0.95 11.19
CA ILE A 21 -3.06 -1.71 10.63
C ILE A 21 -2.73 -3.21 10.82
N PRO A 22 -2.92 -3.72 12.05
CA PRO A 22 -2.53 -5.09 12.41
C PRO A 22 -3.27 -6.18 11.64
N GLU A 23 -4.36 -5.85 10.95
CA GLU A 23 -5.10 -6.73 10.05
C GLU A 23 -4.22 -7.22 8.87
N PHE A 24 -3.14 -6.50 8.54
CA PHE A 24 -2.15 -6.97 7.54
C PHE A 24 -1.10 -7.94 8.10
N ARG A 25 -1.12 -8.26 9.40
CA ARG A 25 -0.07 -9.06 10.06
C ARG A 25 0.05 -10.47 9.49
N GLU A 26 -1.06 -11.16 9.26
CA GLU A 26 -1.04 -12.52 8.71
C GLU A 26 -0.45 -12.55 7.29
N ALA A 27 -0.85 -11.60 6.45
CA ALA A 27 -0.27 -11.43 5.11
C ALA A 27 1.23 -11.11 5.17
N TYR A 28 1.65 -10.31 6.16
CA TYR A 28 3.06 -9.96 6.36
C TYR A 28 3.90 -11.16 6.79
N GLU A 29 3.42 -11.95 7.75
CA GLU A 29 4.13 -13.14 8.23
C GLU A 29 4.26 -14.19 7.12
N THR A 30 3.18 -14.41 6.36
CA THR A 30 3.18 -15.28 5.19
C THR A 30 4.15 -14.80 4.12
N HIS A 31 4.19 -13.50 3.85
CA HIS A 31 5.12 -12.89 2.91
C HIS A 31 6.56 -13.14 3.31
N VAL A 32 6.93 -12.82 4.57
CA VAL A 32 8.30 -12.96 5.06
C VAL A 32 8.74 -14.42 5.03
N LEU A 33 7.85 -15.35 5.41
CA LEU A 33 8.12 -16.78 5.36
C LEU A 33 8.43 -17.25 3.92
N HIS A 34 7.61 -16.86 2.95
CA HIS A 34 7.77 -17.31 1.56
C HIS A 34 8.92 -16.62 0.81
N GLN A 35 9.20 -15.35 1.12
CA GLN A 35 10.18 -14.55 0.39
C GLN A 35 11.56 -14.50 1.08
N GLY A 36 11.69 -15.08 2.28
CA GLY A 36 12.92 -15.02 3.07
C GLY A 36 13.26 -13.62 3.60
N GLY A 37 12.31 -12.68 3.55
CA GLY A 37 12.49 -11.28 3.92
C GLY A 37 11.34 -10.39 3.43
N VAL A 38 11.42 -9.10 3.76
CA VAL A 38 10.42 -8.11 3.31
C VAL A 38 10.81 -7.61 1.92
N LEU A 39 9.90 -7.79 0.96
CA LEU A 39 9.99 -7.28 -0.40
C LEU A 39 8.82 -6.30 -0.60
N PRO A 40 9.02 -4.98 -0.44
CA PRO A 40 7.92 -4.02 -0.37
C PRO A 40 6.97 -4.07 -1.57
N HIS A 41 7.50 -4.06 -2.80
CA HIS A 41 6.67 -4.12 -4.01
C HIS A 41 5.79 -5.38 -4.07
N VAL A 42 6.34 -6.54 -3.69
CA VAL A 42 5.59 -7.81 -3.68
C VAL A 42 4.56 -7.82 -2.55
N PHE A 43 4.91 -7.30 -1.37
CA PHE A 43 3.97 -7.23 -0.25
C PHE A 43 2.79 -6.29 -0.54
N PHE A 44 3.04 -5.20 -1.27
CA PHE A 44 2.01 -4.22 -1.61
C PHE A 44 0.89 -4.77 -2.50
N TRP A 45 1.12 -5.88 -3.21
CA TRP A 45 0.04 -6.64 -3.83
C TRP A 45 -1.03 -7.06 -2.81
N ASN A 46 -0.62 -7.59 -1.65
CA ASN A 46 -1.55 -7.95 -0.58
C ASN A 46 -2.26 -6.72 0.01
N VAL A 47 -1.55 -5.58 0.06
CA VAL A 47 -2.11 -4.31 0.54
C VAL A 47 -3.23 -3.83 -0.37
N VAL A 48 -3.01 -3.86 -1.70
CA VAL A 48 -4.03 -3.52 -2.69
C VAL A 48 -5.23 -4.45 -2.58
N GLN A 49 -5.01 -5.77 -2.59
CA GLN A 49 -6.08 -6.77 -2.53
C GLN A 49 -6.91 -6.62 -1.25
N GLY A 50 -6.27 -6.49 -0.08
CA GLY A 50 -6.96 -6.29 1.19
C GLY A 50 -7.76 -4.99 1.21
N THR A 51 -7.21 -3.90 0.68
CA THR A 51 -7.88 -2.60 0.62
C THR A 51 -9.10 -2.62 -0.31
N VAL A 52 -8.97 -3.23 -1.50
CA VAL A 52 -10.06 -3.29 -2.48
C VAL A 52 -11.19 -4.20 -1.99
N ARG A 53 -10.89 -5.37 -1.43
CA ARG A 53 -11.90 -6.27 -0.84
C ARG A 53 -12.67 -5.60 0.30
N SER A 54 -11.97 -4.88 1.17
CA SER A 54 -12.56 -4.07 2.23
C SER A 54 -13.46 -2.97 1.68
N PHE A 55 -13.04 -2.28 0.61
CA PHE A 55 -13.86 -1.27 -0.06
C PHE A 55 -15.14 -1.84 -0.67
N LEU A 56 -15.07 -3.04 -1.24
CA LEU A 56 -16.23 -3.76 -1.79
C LEU A 56 -17.14 -4.37 -0.71
N GLY A 57 -16.70 -4.40 0.56
CA GLY A 57 -17.46 -4.99 1.66
C GLY A 57 -17.48 -6.52 1.63
N GLU A 58 -16.51 -7.14 0.97
CA GLU A 58 -16.46 -8.59 0.74
C GLU A 58 -15.99 -9.38 1.98
N ASP A 59 -15.31 -8.72 2.92
CA ASP A 59 -14.75 -9.38 4.09
C ASP A 59 -14.75 -8.43 5.32
N PRO A 60 -15.52 -8.76 6.39
CA PRO A 60 -15.53 -7.97 7.61
C PRO A 60 -14.25 -8.07 8.44
N ALA A 61 -13.38 -9.06 8.16
CA ALA A 61 -12.05 -9.19 8.75
C ALA A 61 -10.97 -8.50 7.91
N ALA A 62 -11.29 -7.98 6.72
CA ALA A 62 -10.33 -7.25 5.90
C ALA A 62 -9.89 -5.94 6.58
N PRO A 63 -8.65 -5.49 6.32
CA PRO A 63 -8.17 -4.20 6.82
C PRO A 63 -9.11 -3.06 6.43
N ASP A 64 -9.44 -2.14 7.34
CA ASP A 64 -10.27 -0.97 6.99
C ASP A 64 -9.58 -0.16 5.88
N TRP A 65 -10.21 -0.12 4.70
CA TRP A 65 -9.68 0.58 3.54
C TRP A 65 -9.46 2.07 3.82
N ARG A 66 -10.28 2.69 4.68
CA ARG A 66 -10.13 4.10 5.04
C ARG A 66 -8.84 4.33 5.82
N ARG A 67 -8.52 3.45 6.77
CA ARG A 67 -7.27 3.50 7.53
C ARG A 67 -6.07 3.28 6.63
N THR A 68 -6.19 2.37 5.66
CA THR A 68 -5.12 2.10 4.70
C THR A 68 -4.84 3.31 3.80
N LEU A 69 -5.88 3.91 3.20
CA LEU A 69 -5.71 5.11 2.38
C LEU A 69 -5.19 6.30 3.21
N ALA A 70 -5.66 6.48 4.44
CA ALA A 70 -5.18 7.54 5.33
C ALA A 70 -3.69 7.40 5.67
N PHE A 71 -3.23 6.18 5.96
CA PHE A 71 -1.82 5.89 6.19
C PHE A 71 -0.98 6.19 4.96
N LEU A 72 -1.38 5.71 3.79
CA LEU A 72 -0.61 5.90 2.55
C LEU A 72 -0.58 7.38 2.10
N GLU A 73 -1.63 8.14 2.39
CA GLU A 73 -1.67 9.59 2.13
C GLU A 73 -0.75 10.35 3.10
N GLU A 74 -0.68 9.96 4.37
CA GLU A 74 0.29 10.50 5.32
C GLU A 74 1.73 10.25 4.87
N GLU A 75 2.03 9.00 4.48
CA GLU A 75 3.36 8.63 3.97
C GLU A 75 3.70 9.35 2.67
N SER A 76 2.74 9.47 1.75
CA SER A 76 2.90 10.19 0.49
C SER A 76 3.17 11.69 0.68
N ARG A 77 2.66 12.32 1.75
CA ARG A 77 2.91 13.73 2.07
C ARG A 77 4.33 13.99 2.55
N ARG A 78 5.02 12.98 3.08
CA ARG A 78 6.40 13.10 3.57
C ARG A 78 7.41 13.23 2.43
N GLY A 79 7.06 12.80 1.21
CA GLY A 79 7.90 12.95 0.01
C GLY A 79 9.21 12.16 0.05
N VAL A 80 9.25 11.05 0.79
CA VAL A 80 10.44 10.19 0.88
C VAL A 80 10.51 9.34 -0.39
N LEU A 81 11.56 9.52 -1.20
CA LEU A 81 11.66 8.91 -2.54
C LEU A 81 11.39 7.40 -2.58
N GLY A 82 12.03 6.61 -1.70
CA GLY A 82 11.84 5.15 -1.67
C GLY A 82 10.48 4.70 -1.13
N VAL A 83 9.75 5.57 -0.42
CA VAL A 83 8.36 5.32 0.00
C VAL A 83 7.42 5.65 -1.16
N ASP A 84 7.63 6.81 -1.78
CA ASP A 84 6.85 7.27 -2.93
C ASP A 84 6.96 6.30 -4.10
N GLU A 85 8.13 5.73 -4.36
CA GLU A 85 8.34 4.69 -5.36
C GLU A 85 7.41 3.48 -5.15
N VAL A 86 7.35 2.96 -3.93
CA VAL A 86 6.51 1.79 -3.59
C VAL A 86 5.03 2.14 -3.70
N ILE A 87 4.61 3.29 -3.17
CA ILE A 87 3.20 3.71 -3.20
C ILE A 87 2.75 3.95 -4.65
N VAL A 88 3.53 4.67 -5.45
CA VAL A 88 3.15 4.97 -6.83
C VAL A 88 3.13 3.70 -7.67
N THR A 89 4.20 2.92 -7.63
CA THR A 89 4.36 1.77 -8.52
C THR A 89 3.45 0.61 -8.12
N SER A 90 3.36 0.29 -6.82
CA SER A 90 2.76 -0.96 -6.34
C SER A 90 1.48 -0.81 -5.54
N PHE A 91 1.09 0.41 -5.15
CA PHE A 91 -0.26 0.64 -4.64
C PHE A 91 -1.13 1.26 -5.73
N LEU A 92 -0.77 2.47 -6.17
CA LEU A 92 -1.54 3.23 -7.15
C LEU A 92 -1.54 2.56 -8.53
N GLY A 93 -0.40 1.98 -8.92
CA GLY A 93 -0.25 1.29 -10.21
C GLY A 93 -1.18 0.09 -10.33
N ASP A 94 -1.34 -0.64 -9.23
CA ASP A 94 -2.09 -1.89 -9.16
C ASP A 94 -3.57 -1.69 -8.74
N LEU A 95 -4.04 -0.45 -8.57
CA LEU A 95 -5.46 -0.20 -8.34
C LEU A 95 -6.31 -0.67 -9.54
N PRO A 96 -7.55 -1.12 -9.30
CA PRO A 96 -8.42 -1.64 -10.36
C PRO A 96 -8.59 -0.62 -11.50
N SER A 97 -8.65 -1.12 -12.73
CA SER A 97 -8.94 -0.36 -13.94
C SER A 97 -10.41 0.07 -14.01
N PRO A 98 -10.78 1.06 -14.84
CA PRO A 98 -12.14 1.63 -14.86
C PRO A 98 -13.30 0.64 -15.01
N HIS A 99 -13.05 -0.52 -15.60
CA HIS A 99 -14.04 -1.58 -15.83
C HIS A 99 -14.01 -2.68 -14.76
N GLU A 100 -13.04 -2.67 -13.86
CA GLU A 100 -12.86 -3.68 -12.83
C GLU A 100 -13.61 -3.30 -11.53
N PRO A 101 -14.15 -4.29 -10.81
CA PRO A 101 -14.74 -4.06 -9.50
C PRO A 101 -13.77 -3.34 -8.56
N GLY A 102 -14.29 -2.37 -7.81
CA GLY A 102 -13.51 -1.62 -6.83
C GLY A 102 -12.81 -0.39 -7.38
N HIS A 103 -12.84 -0.13 -8.69
CA HIS A 103 -12.24 1.08 -9.28
C HIS A 103 -12.70 2.38 -8.62
N ALA A 104 -13.94 2.45 -8.15
CA ALA A 104 -14.46 3.64 -7.46
C ALA A 104 -13.65 4.05 -6.20
N ILE A 105 -12.75 3.20 -5.69
CA ILE A 105 -11.80 3.55 -4.64
C ILE A 105 -10.84 4.67 -5.07
N VAL A 106 -10.56 4.85 -6.37
CA VAL A 106 -9.71 5.95 -6.86
C VAL A 106 -10.30 7.32 -6.53
N HIS A 107 -11.63 7.42 -6.42
CA HIS A 107 -12.32 8.65 -6.00
C HIS A 107 -12.25 8.91 -4.49
N ARG A 108 -11.64 8.00 -3.73
CA ARG A 108 -11.43 8.11 -2.28
C ARG A 108 -9.99 8.42 -1.91
N LEU A 109 -9.08 8.52 -2.88
CA LEU A 109 -7.69 8.88 -2.64
C LEU A 109 -7.60 10.30 -2.05
N GLY A 110 -6.66 10.49 -1.13
CA GLY A 110 -6.30 11.82 -0.64
C GLY A 110 -5.66 12.67 -1.75
N PRO A 111 -5.55 14.00 -1.56
CA PRO A 111 -5.13 14.92 -2.62
C PRO A 111 -3.72 14.63 -3.16
N VAL A 112 -2.78 14.17 -2.33
CA VAL A 112 -1.42 13.86 -2.79
C VAL A 112 -1.40 12.58 -3.62
N MET A 113 -2.03 11.52 -3.12
CA MET A 113 -2.14 10.26 -3.86
C MET A 113 -2.96 10.42 -5.14
N ALA A 114 -4.05 11.19 -5.12
CA ALA A 114 -4.84 11.49 -6.31
C ALA A 114 -4.01 12.24 -7.37
N GLY A 115 -3.21 13.23 -6.96
CA GLY A 115 -2.31 13.94 -7.85
C GLY A 115 -1.21 13.04 -8.44
N LYS A 116 -0.68 12.11 -7.65
CA LYS A 116 0.28 11.09 -8.12
C LYS A 116 -0.38 10.12 -9.11
N PHE A 117 -1.57 9.63 -8.79
CA PHE A 117 -2.36 8.73 -9.63
C PHE A 117 -2.67 9.36 -11.00
N ALA A 118 -3.16 10.60 -11.02
CA ALA A 118 -3.51 11.30 -12.27
C ALA A 118 -2.31 11.51 -13.21
N ARG A 119 -1.10 11.72 -12.67
CA ARG A 119 0.12 11.84 -13.48
C ARG A 119 0.56 10.51 -14.09
N MET A 120 0.32 9.41 -13.38
CA MET A 120 0.72 8.07 -13.80
C MET A 120 -0.31 7.40 -14.72
N ARG A 121 -1.61 7.63 -14.48
CA ARG A 121 -2.74 7.04 -15.21
C ARG A 121 -3.69 8.15 -15.70
N PRO A 122 -3.32 8.90 -16.75
CA PRO A 122 -4.10 10.07 -17.20
C PRO A 122 -5.50 9.71 -17.75
N LEU A 123 -5.76 8.42 -18.07
CA LEU A 123 -7.03 7.94 -18.62
C LEU A 123 -7.89 7.16 -17.62
N GLY A 124 -7.47 7.06 -16.35
CA GLY A 124 -8.11 6.19 -15.37
C GLY A 124 -7.36 4.89 -15.19
#